data_AF-A0A4R0FA33-F1
#
_entry.id   AF-A0A4R0FA33-F1
#
_cell.length_a   1.000
_cell.length_b   1.000
_cell.length_c   1.000
_cell.angle_alpha   90.00
_cell.angle_beta   90.00
_cell.angle_gamma   90.00
#
_symmetry.space_group_name_H-M   'P 1'
#
loop_
_entity.id
_entity.type
_entity.pdbx_description
1 polymer ?
#
loop_
_entity_poly.entity_id
_entity_poly.type
_entity_poly.pdbx_seq_one_letter_code
_entity_poly.pdbx_strand_id
1 'polypeptide(L)'
;MKQHQYHITVQHLCDAKGQPSTYTEKLAFNVGNHDDILAIVERMQQAELFDAEATAAFAVGLKLFGETLLENRQHPLFEQLLPQFGQFMKHLKQTLAQQNTVQERNES
;
A
#
# COMPACT_ATOMS: atom_id res chain seq x y z
N MET A 1 -17.72 -8.96 2.61
CA MET A 1 -18.25 -7.59 2.44
C MET A 1 -18.01 -7.16 1.00
N LYS A 2 -18.59 -6.05 0.53
CA LYS A 2 -18.29 -5.54 -0.82
C LYS A 2 -16.85 -4.99 -0.82
N GLN A 3 -16.04 -5.41 -1.79
CA GLN A 3 -14.67 -4.93 -2.00
C GLN A 3 -14.64 -3.98 -3.21
N HIS A 4 -13.81 -2.95 -3.15
CA HIS A 4 -13.35 -2.21 -4.33
C HIS A 4 -12.56 -3.16 -5.22
N GLN A 5 -12.70 -3.05 -6.54
CA GLN A 5 -12.03 -3.94 -7.50
C GLN A 5 -10.98 -3.17 -8.28
N TYR A 6 -9.78 -3.75 -8.39
CA TYR A 6 -8.65 -3.15 -9.07
C TYR A 6 -8.06 -4.13 -10.08
N HIS A 7 -7.60 -3.58 -11.20
CA HIS A 7 -6.71 -4.28 -12.12
C HIS A 7 -5.30 -3.77 -11.90
N ILE A 8 -4.37 -4.67 -11.60
CA ILE A 8 -2.97 -4.34 -11.35
C ILE A 8 -2.13 -4.87 -12.50
N THR A 9 -1.17 -4.07 -12.96
CA THR A 9 -0.18 -4.47 -13.95
C THR A 9 1.21 -4.15 -13.44
N VAL A 10 2.13 -5.11 -13.51
CA VAL A 10 3.55 -4.91 -13.23
C VAL A 10 4.33 -5.12 -14.52
N GLN A 11 5.08 -4.10 -14.92
CA GLN A 11 5.95 -4.12 -16.09
C GLN A 11 7.40 -3.94 -15.63
N HIS A 12 8.25 -4.90 -15.97
CA HIS A 12 9.67 -4.76 -15.76
C HIS A 12 10.24 -3.72 -16.74
N LEU A 13 11.02 -2.75 -16.24
CA LEU A 13 11.57 -1.65 -17.04
C LEU A 13 13.06 -1.84 -17.34
N CYS A 14 13.83 -2.18 -16.31
CA CYS A 14 15.25 -2.48 -16.41
C CYS A 14 15.69 -3.42 -15.29
N ASP A 15 16.81 -4.12 -15.48
CA ASP A 15 17.42 -4.93 -14.44
C ASP A 15 18.14 -4.06 -13.39
N ALA A 16 18.68 -4.70 -12.34
CA ALA A 16 19.41 -4.00 -11.28
C ALA A 16 20.70 -3.30 -11.75
N LYS A 17 21.18 -3.56 -12.97
CA LYS A 17 22.33 -2.90 -13.60
C LYS A 17 21.89 -1.77 -14.54
N GLY A 18 20.59 -1.50 -14.65
CA GLY A 18 20.02 -0.48 -15.54
C GLY A 18 19.88 -0.92 -16.99
N GLN A 19 20.10 -2.21 -17.31
CA GLN A 19 19.89 -2.71 -18.67
C GLN A 19 18.39 -2.79 -18.98
N PRO A 20 17.94 -2.40 -20.18
CA PRO A 20 16.53 -2.46 -20.53
C PRO A 20 15.93 -3.85 -20.33
N SER A 21 14.65 -3.88 -19.97
CA SER A 21 13.90 -5.13 -19.81
C SER A 21 13.99 -6.03 -21.04
N THR A 22 14.22 -7.31 -20.79
CA THR A 22 14.11 -8.38 -21.79
C THR A 22 12.76 -9.10 -21.74
N TYR A 23 11.92 -8.82 -20.73
CA TYR A 23 10.58 -9.37 -20.63
C TYR A 23 9.64 -8.65 -21.59
N THR A 24 8.92 -9.44 -22.40
CA THR A 24 7.91 -8.94 -23.34
C THR A 24 6.52 -8.87 -22.73
N GLU A 25 6.24 -9.73 -21.74
CA GLU A 25 4.94 -9.81 -21.07
C GLU A 25 4.90 -8.95 -19.80
N LYS A 26 3.70 -8.46 -19.47
CA LYS A 26 3.40 -7.81 -18.19
C LYS A 26 2.68 -8.81 -17.29
N LEU A 27 2.96 -8.80 -15.99
CA LEU A 27 2.11 -9.48 -15.03
C LEU A 27 0.84 -8.63 -14.85
N ALA A 28 -0.32 -9.23 -15.05
CA ALA A 28 -1.61 -8.56 -14.86
C ALA A 28 -2.57 -9.44 -14.07
N PHE A 29 -3.27 -8.86 -13.10
CA PHE A 29 -4.25 -9.58 -12.27
C PHE A 29 -5.34 -8.66 -11.73
N ASN A 30 -6.48 -9.24 -11.37
CA ASN A 30 -7.57 -8.54 -10.69
C ASN A 30 -7.53 -8.85 -9.19
N VAL A 31 -7.81 -7.86 -8.37
CA VAL A 31 -7.80 -7.99 -6.91
C VAL A 31 -8.89 -7.14 -6.27
N GLY A 32 -9.52 -7.68 -5.24
CA GLY A 32 -10.42 -6.94 -4.37
C GLY A 32 -9.66 -6.26 -3.24
N ASN A 33 -10.12 -5.11 -2.75
CA ASN A 33 -9.65 -4.52 -1.50
C ASN A 33 -10.82 -3.94 -0.72
N HIS A 34 -10.80 -4.05 0.61
CA HIS A 34 -11.85 -3.45 1.43
C HIS A 34 -11.75 -1.93 1.52
N ASP A 35 -10.56 -1.36 1.34
CA ASP A 35 -10.36 0.07 1.35
C ASP A 35 -10.22 0.64 -0.07
N ASP A 36 -10.49 1.93 -0.23
CA ASP A 36 -10.18 2.65 -1.46
C ASP A 36 -8.68 2.97 -1.56
N ILE A 37 -7.94 2.17 -2.32
CA ILE A 37 -6.49 2.30 -2.49
C ILE A 37 -6.10 3.69 -3.00
N LEU A 38 -6.87 4.29 -3.91
CA LEU A 38 -6.50 5.58 -4.50
C LEU A 38 -6.67 6.71 -3.49
N ALA A 39 -7.79 6.73 -2.77
CA ALA A 39 -8.02 7.70 -1.70
C ALA A 39 -6.98 7.58 -0.57
N ILE A 40 -6.51 6.37 -0.29
CA ILE A 40 -5.42 6.15 0.68
C ILE A 40 -4.10 6.72 0.18
N VAL A 41 -3.74 6.51 -1.09
CA VAL A 41 -2.52 7.08 -1.68
C VAL A 41 -2.54 8.59 -1.53
N GLU A 42 -3.64 9.25 -1.91
CA GLU A 42 -3.80 10.71 -1.80
C GLU A 42 -3.64 11.19 -0.35
N ARG A 43 -4.32 10.53 0.60
CA ARG A 43 -4.20 10.86 2.02
C ARG A 43 -2.78 10.70 2.55
N MET A 44 -2.06 9.67 2.11
CA MET A 44 -0.68 9.42 2.56
C MET A 44 0.31 10.37 1.93
N GLN A 45 0.06 10.84 0.70
CA GLN A 45 0.85 11.88 0.05
C GLN A 45 0.72 13.22 0.77
N GLN A 46 -0.49 13.59 1.19
CA GLN A 46 -0.72 14.80 2.01
C GLN A 46 0.03 14.76 3.35
N ALA A 47 0.25 13.57 3.89
CA ALA A 47 0.97 13.39 5.14
C ALA A 47 2.50 13.48 5.00
N GLU A 48 3.02 13.66 3.78
CA GLU A 48 4.46 13.83 3.47
C GLU A 48 5.36 12.77 4.15
N LEU A 49 4.89 11.51 4.22
CA LEU A 49 5.63 10.42 4.85
C LEU A 49 6.96 10.13 4.12
N PHE A 50 6.93 10.17 2.79
CA PHE A 50 8.06 10.00 1.88
C PHE A 50 7.86 10.89 0.65
N ASP A 51 8.73 10.77 -0.36
CA ASP A 51 8.44 11.34 -1.68
C ASP A 51 7.20 10.70 -2.33
N ALA A 52 6.70 11.32 -3.41
CA ALA A 52 5.43 10.93 -4.03
C ALA A 52 5.44 9.49 -4.59
N GLU A 53 6.55 9.05 -5.19
CA GLU A 53 6.67 7.72 -5.77
C GLU A 53 6.78 6.65 -4.68
N ALA A 54 7.63 6.88 -3.68
CA ALA A 54 7.79 6.00 -2.53
C ALA A 54 6.49 5.88 -1.73
N THR A 55 5.76 6.98 -1.55
CA THR A 55 4.47 6.99 -0.87
C THR A 55 3.41 6.19 -1.63
N ALA A 56 3.32 6.37 -2.95
CA ALA A 56 2.40 5.59 -3.77
C ALA A 56 2.73 4.10 -3.74
N ALA A 57 4.02 3.74 -3.91
CA ALA A 57 4.48 2.36 -3.83
C ALA A 57 4.18 1.72 -2.47
N PHE A 58 4.45 2.44 -1.38
CA PHE A 58 4.18 1.97 -0.02
C PHE A 58 2.68 1.77 0.22
N ALA A 59 1.84 2.75 -0.12
CA ALA A 59 0.40 2.67 0.09
C ALA A 59 -0.24 1.52 -0.71
N VAL A 60 0.08 1.40 -2.00
CA VAL A 60 -0.42 0.32 -2.86
C VAL A 60 0.07 -1.03 -2.35
N GLY A 61 1.37 -1.18 -2.10
CA GLY A 61 1.97 -2.42 -1.61
C GLY A 61 1.38 -2.87 -0.26
N LEU A 62 1.21 -1.93 0.67
CA LEU A 62 0.61 -2.19 1.97
C LEU A 62 -0.82 -2.69 1.87
N LYS A 63 -1.61 -2.12 0.95
CA LYS A 63 -3.02 -2.50 0.78
C LYS A 63 -3.18 -3.86 0.10
N LEU A 64 -2.39 -4.13 -0.93
CA LEU A 64 -2.38 -5.45 -1.60
C LEU A 64 -1.92 -6.55 -0.64
N PHE A 65 -0.83 -6.31 0.10
CA PHE A 65 -0.32 -7.27 1.07
C PHE A 65 -1.27 -7.45 2.26
N GLY A 66 -1.79 -6.36 2.82
CA GLY A 66 -2.70 -6.39 3.95
C GLY A 66 -3.98 -7.17 3.66
N GLU A 67 -4.58 -6.97 2.49
CA GLU A 67 -5.75 -7.76 2.07
C GLU A 67 -5.41 -9.24 1.92
N THR A 68 -4.31 -9.58 1.24
CA THR A 68 -3.85 -10.97 1.09
C THR A 68 -3.68 -11.65 2.45
N LEU A 69 -3.06 -10.94 3.41
CA LEU A 69 -2.85 -11.42 4.77
C LEU A 69 -4.18 -11.60 5.53
N LEU A 70 -5.18 -10.73 5.33
CA LEU A 70 -6.49 -10.84 5.98
C LEU A 70 -7.33 -11.98 5.41
N GLU A 71 -7.38 -12.12 4.08
CA GLU A 71 -8.08 -13.20 3.39
C GLU A 71 -7.49 -14.57 3.74
N ASN A 72 -6.17 -14.63 3.97
CA ASN A 72 -5.43 -15.84 4.29
C ASN A 72 -4.97 -15.90 5.75
N ARG A 73 -5.67 -15.23 6.68
CA ARG A 73 -5.24 -15.08 8.09
C ARG A 73 -5.02 -16.38 8.87
N GLN A 74 -5.51 -17.51 8.37
CA GLN A 74 -5.31 -18.84 8.98
C GLN A 74 -4.08 -19.56 8.43
N HIS A 75 -3.41 -19.01 7.42
CA HIS A 75 -2.24 -19.61 6.80
C HIS A 75 -1.04 -19.56 7.77
N PRO A 76 -0.32 -20.67 8.01
CA PRO A 76 0.76 -20.74 9.00
C PRO A 76 1.87 -19.68 8.81
N LEU A 77 2.13 -19.28 7.56
CA LEU A 77 3.07 -18.20 7.23
C LEU A 77 2.77 -16.88 7.95
N PHE A 78 1.49 -16.57 8.20
CA PHE A 78 1.06 -15.29 8.76
C PHE A 78 0.82 -15.32 10.26
N GLU A 79 0.84 -16.48 10.91
CA GLU A 79 0.50 -16.64 12.33
C GLU A 79 1.29 -15.68 13.23
N GLN A 80 2.61 -15.62 13.04
CA GLN A 80 3.49 -14.74 13.82
C GLN A 80 3.47 -13.28 13.35
N LEU A 81 3.14 -13.04 12.07
CA LEU A 81 3.17 -11.71 11.47
C LEU A 81 1.89 -10.91 11.75
N LEU A 82 0.73 -11.56 11.75
CA LEU A 82 -0.59 -10.95 11.97
C LEU A 82 -0.65 -9.98 13.16
N PRO A 83 -0.23 -10.36 14.39
CA PRO A 83 -0.29 -9.44 15.53
C PRO A 83 0.62 -8.23 15.34
N GLN A 84 1.81 -8.41 14.75
CA GLN A 84 2.76 -7.32 14.49
C GLN A 84 2.24 -6.38 13.40
N PHE A 85 1.67 -6.95 12.33
CA PHE A 85 1.03 -6.18 11.27
C PHE A 85 -0.13 -5.34 11.82
N GLY A 86 -0.95 -5.91 12.71
CA GLY A 86 -2.01 -5.16 13.38
C GLY A 86 -1.51 -4.00 14.24
N GLN A 87 -0.40 -4.18 14.96
CA GLN A 87 0.24 -3.10 15.73
C GLN A 87 0.79 -1.99 14.81
N PHE A 88 1.49 -2.39 13.75
CA PHE A 88 1.99 -1.48 12.73
C PHE A 88 0.87 -0.63 12.11
N MET A 89 -0.24 -1.25 11.69
CA MET A 89 -1.38 -0.54 11.11
C MET A 89 -2.02 0.45 12.07
N LYS A 90 -2.06 0.15 13.38
CA LYS A 90 -2.54 1.10 14.40
C LYS A 90 -1.61 2.32 14.49
N HIS A 91 -0.31 2.08 14.55
CA HIS A 91 0.69 3.14 14.62
C HIS A 91 0.63 4.03 13.36
N LEU A 92 0.59 3.43 12.17
CA LEU A 92 0.47 4.16 10.91
C LEU A 92 -0.77 5.08 10.89
N LYS A 93 -1.93 4.56 11.29
CA LYS A 93 -3.17 5.36 11.36
C LYS A 93 -3.06 6.53 12.34
N GLN A 94 -2.38 6.35 13.48
CA GLN A 94 -2.14 7.42 14.45
C GLN A 94 -1.24 8.50 13.88
N THR A 95 -0.14 8.12 13.21
CA THR A 95 0.77 9.06 12.54
C THR A 95 0.04 9.89 11.48
N LEU A 96 -0.74 9.24 10.62
CA LEU A 96 -1.55 9.91 9.60
C LEU A 96 -2.64 10.83 10.17
N ALA A 97 -3.16 10.54 11.37
CA ALA A 97 -4.12 11.43 12.02
C ALA A 97 -3.42 12.67 12.61
N GLN A 98 -2.24 12.50 13.19
CA GLN A 98 -1.47 13.60 13.79
C GLN A 98 -0.94 14.57 12.73
N GLN A 99 -0.45 14.07 11.59
CA GLN A 99 0.07 14.94 10.53
C GLN A 99 -1.03 15.84 9.93
N ASN A 100 -2.24 15.31 9.72
CA ASN A 100 -3.38 16.12 9.28
C ASN A 100 -3.70 17.26 10.27
N THR A 101 -3.65 17.00 11.58
CA THR A 101 -3.93 18.04 12.58
C THR A 101 -2.85 19.13 12.68
N VAL A 102 -1.59 18.80 12.38
CA VAL A 102 -0.50 19.78 12.37
C VAL A 102 -0.61 20.68 11.14
N GLN A 103 -1.00 20.12 9.99
CA GLN A 103 -1.16 20.87 8.75
C GLN A 103 -2.35 21.84 8.80
N GLU A 104 -3.52 21.40 9.27
CA GLU A 104 -4.69 22.26 9.45
C GLU A 104 -4.41 23.46 10.38
N ARG A 105 -3.54 23.26 11.38
CA ARG A 105 -3.14 24.32 12.34
C ARG A 105 -2.13 25.31 11.75
N ASN A 106 -1.31 24.90 10.80
CA ASN A 106 -0.30 25.77 10.18
C ASN A 106 -0.88 26.59 9.01
N GLU A 107 -2.03 26.18 8.47
CA GLU A 107 -2.75 26.86 7.38
C GLU A 107 -3.89 27.79 7.86
N SER A 108 -4.13 27.87 9.18
CA SER A 108 -5.11 28.75 9.85
C SER A 108 -4.47 29.96 10.50
#